data_AF-A0A0R1PI38-F1
#
_entry.id   AF-A0A0R1PI38-F1
#
_cell.length_a   1.000
_cell.length_b   1.000
_cell.length_c   1.000
_cell.angle_alpha   90.00
_cell.angle_beta   90.00
_cell.angle_gamma   90.00
#
_symmetry.space_group_name_H-M   'P 1'
#
loop_
_entity.id
_entity.type
_entity.pdbx_description
1 polymer ?
#
loop_
_entity_poly.entity_id
_entity_poly.type
_entity_poly.pdbx_seq_one_letter_code
_entity_poly.pdbx_strand_id
1 'polypeptide(L)'
;MQKKTRTIISIIVAVIIILGGWYLYASHSVASHVPGHVYQYSGVSDNQNAYMTFSKDSDEAVVTPDKSTAMKANNNSSDFDNVYRSQADQGKWNYKAQGSKLTLSKNQDGKVSMWQYNNVLVFGKKMHSSSFTYQIANAGQGVDHKSTNFTRVK
;
A
#
# COMPACT_ATOMS: atom_id res chain seq x y z
N MET A 1 -1.37 48.03 2.10
CA MET A 1 -0.62 46.76 1.95
C MET A 1 0.54 46.98 0.98
N GLN A 2 1.78 46.87 1.45
CA GLN A 2 2.96 47.09 0.61
C GLN A 2 3.08 46.00 -0.48
N LYS A 3 3.58 46.35 -1.67
CA LYS A 3 3.73 45.43 -2.82
C LYS A 3 4.42 44.12 -2.45
N LYS A 4 5.43 44.17 -1.56
CA LYS A 4 6.13 42.98 -1.03
C LYS A 4 5.21 42.00 -0.29
N THR A 5 4.27 42.47 0.53
CA THR A 5 3.35 41.61 1.29
C THR A 5 2.35 40.89 0.38
N ARG A 6 1.88 41.54 -0.69
CA ARG A 6 1.00 40.92 -1.70
C ARG A 6 1.70 39.82 -2.49
N THR A 7 2.95 40.04 -2.89
CA THR A 7 3.77 39.02 -3.58
C THR A 7 4.02 37.80 -2.69
N ILE A 8 4.35 38.00 -1.40
CA ILE A 8 4.57 36.90 -0.45
C ILE A 8 3.29 36.08 -0.25
N ILE A 9 2.13 36.72 -0.07
CA ILE A 9 0.85 36.03 0.08
C ILE A 9 0.50 35.23 -1.19
N SER A 10 0.70 35.79 -2.39
CA SER A 10 0.48 35.05 -3.64
C SER A 10 1.37 33.82 -3.79
N ILE A 11 2.64 33.89 -3.36
CA ILE A 11 3.56 32.75 -3.38
C ILE A 11 3.09 31.66 -2.40
N ILE A 12 2.70 32.04 -1.19
CA ILE A 12 2.20 31.09 -0.18
C ILE A 12 0.93 30.39 -0.66
N VAL A 13 -0.02 31.13 -1.24
CA VAL A 13 -1.26 30.56 -1.79
C VAL A 13 -0.96 29.63 -2.96
N ALA A 14 -0.03 29.98 -3.85
CA ALA A 14 0.38 29.10 -4.95
C ALA A 14 1.01 27.79 -4.44
N VAL A 15 1.88 27.86 -3.42
CA VAL A 15 2.48 26.68 -2.79
C VAL A 15 1.41 25.80 -2.12
N ILE A 16 0.42 26.39 -1.44
CA ILE A 16 -0.69 25.62 -0.83
C ILE A 16 -1.56 24.94 -1.89
N ILE A 17 -1.84 25.60 -3.03
CA ILE A 17 -2.64 25.00 -4.12
C ILE A 17 -1.85 23.86 -4.79
N ILE A 18 -0.55 24.03 -5.02
CA ILE A 18 0.31 22.99 -5.61
C ILE A 18 0.43 21.79 -4.65
N LEU A 19 0.68 22.03 -3.37
CA LEU A 19 0.79 20.97 -2.36
C LEU A 19 -0.56 20.30 -2.07
N GLY A 20 -1.67 21.05 -2.06
CA GLY A 20 -3.02 20.53 -1.86
C GLY A 20 -3.52 19.71 -3.04
N GLY A 21 -3.27 20.18 -4.27
CA GLY A 21 -3.54 19.42 -5.49
C GLY A 21 -2.70 18.15 -5.59
N TRP A 22 -1.42 18.21 -5.20
CA TRP A 22 -0.56 17.03 -5.08
C TRP A 22 -1.07 16.06 -4.01
N TYR A 23 -1.47 16.54 -2.83
CA TYR A 23 -1.99 15.70 -1.76
C TYR A 23 -3.26 14.96 -2.18
N LEU A 24 -4.19 15.64 -2.86
CA LEU A 24 -5.40 15.03 -3.40
C LEU A 24 -5.10 14.02 -4.52
N TYR A 25 -4.17 14.34 -5.42
CA TYR A 25 -3.74 13.43 -6.49
C TYR A 25 -3.03 12.19 -5.93
N ALA A 26 -2.04 12.37 -5.05
CA ALA A 26 -1.28 11.31 -4.41
C ALA A 26 -2.14 10.42 -3.50
N SER A 27 -3.21 11.01 -2.93
CA SER A 27 -4.23 10.29 -2.16
C SER A 27 -5.14 9.48 -3.07
N HIS A 28 -5.53 9.93 -4.26
CA HIS A 28 -6.39 9.13 -5.15
C HIS A 28 -5.64 8.13 -6.04
N SER A 29 -4.31 8.28 -6.18
CA SER A 29 -3.50 7.48 -7.09
C SER A 29 -3.16 6.08 -6.59
N VAL A 30 -3.46 5.73 -5.34
CA VAL A 30 -3.20 4.38 -4.78
C VAL A 30 -3.93 3.31 -5.60
N ALA A 31 -5.19 3.57 -5.99
CA ALA A 31 -6.01 2.65 -6.78
C ALA A 31 -5.38 2.32 -8.16
N SER A 32 -4.62 3.23 -8.75
CA SER A 32 -3.92 3.00 -10.03
C SER A 32 -2.45 2.61 -9.87
N HIS A 33 -1.83 2.85 -8.71
CA HIS A 33 -0.42 2.52 -8.47
C HIS A 33 -0.18 1.14 -7.86
N VAL A 34 -1.16 0.55 -7.18
CA VAL A 34 -0.99 -0.73 -6.49
C VAL A 34 -1.06 -1.95 -7.44
N PRO A 35 -2.06 -2.08 -8.35
CA PRO A 35 -2.21 -3.28 -9.18
C PRO A 35 -1.00 -3.55 -10.08
N GLY A 36 -0.59 -4.82 -10.19
CA GLY A 36 0.46 -5.27 -11.12
C GLY A 36 1.89 -4.89 -10.73
N HIS A 37 2.16 -4.65 -9.44
CA HIS A 37 3.46 -4.23 -8.94
C HIS A 37 3.90 -5.00 -7.70
N VAL A 38 5.22 -5.05 -7.47
CA VAL A 38 5.82 -5.63 -6.25
C VAL A 38 6.28 -4.54 -5.32
N TYR A 39 5.86 -4.61 -4.06
CA TYR A 39 6.29 -3.70 -3.01
C TYR A 39 7.01 -4.44 -1.91
N GLN A 40 8.14 -3.88 -1.47
CA GLN A 40 8.78 -4.23 -0.23
C GLN A 40 8.11 -3.45 0.90
N TYR A 41 7.62 -4.17 1.89
CA TYR A 41 7.08 -3.66 3.13
C TYR A 41 8.21 -3.42 4.13
N SER A 42 8.27 -2.20 4.66
CA SER A 42 9.15 -1.81 5.75
C SER A 42 8.29 -1.19 6.86
N GLY A 43 7.86 -2.02 7.81
CA GLY A 43 7.01 -1.61 8.92
C GLY A 43 7.22 -2.47 10.16
N VAL A 44 7.45 -1.79 11.29
CA VAL A 44 7.41 -2.23 12.69
C VAL A 44 8.46 -3.25 13.18
N SER A 45 9.20 -3.96 12.32
CA SER A 45 10.43 -4.64 12.75
C SER A 45 11.53 -4.53 11.68
N ASP A 46 12.69 -4.01 12.07
CA ASP A 46 13.83 -3.77 11.18
C ASP A 46 14.45 -5.06 10.61
N ASN A 47 13.92 -6.24 10.97
CA ASN A 47 14.48 -7.55 10.62
C ASN A 47 13.55 -8.46 9.80
N GLN A 48 12.36 -8.01 9.41
CA GLN A 48 11.45 -8.82 8.57
C GLN A 48 10.96 -8.03 7.36
N ASN A 49 11.72 -8.14 6.25
CA ASN A 49 11.25 -7.66 4.96
C ASN A 49 10.17 -8.61 4.45
N ALA A 50 8.94 -8.10 4.29
CA ALA A 50 7.89 -8.79 3.55
C ALA A 50 7.75 -8.18 2.15
N TYR A 51 7.51 -9.00 1.15
CA TYR A 51 7.27 -8.59 -0.23
C TYR A 51 5.81 -8.89 -0.58
N MET A 52 5.17 -7.91 -1.21
CA MET A 52 3.76 -7.96 -1.59
C MET A 52 3.68 -7.77 -3.11
N THR A 53 3.21 -8.81 -3.80
CA THR A 53 2.91 -8.74 -5.24
C THR A 53 1.41 -8.64 -5.40
N PHE A 54 0.95 -7.58 -6.05
CA PHE A 54 -0.47 -7.34 -6.30
C PHE A 54 -0.83 -7.81 -7.70
N SER A 55 -1.91 -8.58 -7.82
CA SER A 55 -2.45 -8.95 -9.13
C SER A 55 -2.79 -7.68 -9.93
N LYS A 56 -2.71 -7.78 -11.26
CA LYS A 56 -3.14 -6.70 -12.15
C LYS A 56 -4.64 -6.81 -12.47
N ASP A 57 -5.14 -8.05 -12.49
CA ASP A 57 -6.43 -8.40 -13.09
C ASP A 57 -7.45 -8.90 -12.04
N SER A 58 -7.02 -9.09 -10.78
CA SER A 58 -7.85 -9.58 -9.67
C SER A 58 -7.54 -8.84 -8.36
N ASP A 59 -8.39 -9.02 -7.35
CA ASP A 59 -8.19 -8.50 -5.98
C ASP A 59 -7.26 -9.39 -5.14
N GLU A 60 -6.40 -10.19 -5.78
CA GLU A 60 -5.51 -11.14 -5.12
C GLU A 60 -4.12 -10.56 -4.91
N ALA A 61 -3.47 -10.96 -3.82
CA ALA A 61 -2.11 -10.58 -3.53
C ALA A 61 -1.28 -11.80 -3.12
N VAL A 62 0.02 -11.76 -3.37
CA VAL A 62 1.00 -12.71 -2.83
C VAL A 62 1.83 -11.97 -1.79
N VAL A 63 1.87 -12.48 -0.56
CA VAL A 63 2.66 -11.89 0.53
C VAL A 63 3.67 -12.93 1.01
N THR A 64 4.95 -12.64 0.85
CA THR A 64 6.03 -13.60 1.17
C THR A 64 7.27 -12.90 1.72
N PRO A 65 8.03 -13.50 2.65
CA PRO A 65 9.34 -12.99 3.05
C PRO A 65 10.40 -13.19 1.95
N ASP A 66 10.17 -14.07 0.97
CA ASP A 66 11.11 -14.35 -0.11
C ASP A 66 10.89 -13.43 -1.31
N LYS A 67 11.89 -12.58 -1.56
CA LYS A 67 11.93 -11.69 -2.71
C LYS A 67 11.80 -12.44 -4.03
N SER A 68 12.42 -13.62 -4.15
CA SER A 68 12.44 -14.36 -5.43
C SER A 68 11.04 -14.85 -5.80
N THR A 69 10.30 -15.37 -4.82
CA THR A 69 8.89 -15.77 -4.94
C THR A 69 7.99 -14.60 -5.33
N ALA A 70 8.17 -13.43 -4.70
CA ALA A 70 7.41 -12.22 -5.04
C ALA A 70 7.69 -11.75 -6.49
N MET A 71 8.95 -11.78 -6.91
CA MET A 71 9.34 -11.39 -8.26
C MET A 71 8.82 -12.38 -9.32
N LYS A 72 8.80 -13.68 -9.02
CA LYS A 72 8.20 -14.70 -9.88
C LYS A 72 6.72 -14.44 -10.09
N ALA A 73 5.97 -14.17 -9.02
CA ALA A 73 4.54 -13.83 -9.10
C ALA A 73 4.27 -12.60 -9.98
N ASN A 74 5.24 -11.69 -10.15
CA ASN A 74 5.08 -10.48 -10.96
C ASN A 74 5.50 -10.65 -12.44
N ASN A 75 5.88 -11.85 -12.88
CA ASN A 75 6.33 -12.06 -14.25
C ASN A 75 5.17 -11.99 -15.25
N ASN A 76 4.07 -12.70 -14.98
CA ASN A 76 2.85 -12.73 -15.77
C ASN A 76 1.70 -13.32 -14.92
N SER A 77 0.46 -13.22 -15.40
CA SER A 77 -0.73 -13.68 -14.65
C SER A 77 -0.70 -15.19 -14.35
N SER A 78 -0.12 -16.03 -15.23
CA SER A 78 0.00 -17.47 -14.97
C SER A 78 0.98 -17.78 -13.83
N ASP A 79 2.14 -17.10 -13.82
CA ASP A 79 3.10 -17.20 -12.72
C ASP A 79 2.53 -16.68 -11.40
N PHE A 80 1.73 -15.61 -11.45
CA PHE A 80 0.99 -15.10 -10.31
C PHE A 80 0.06 -16.16 -9.74
N ASP A 81 -0.84 -16.70 -10.57
CA ASP A 81 -1.83 -17.71 -10.17
C ASP A 81 -1.17 -18.95 -9.56
N ASN A 82 -0.05 -19.39 -10.15
CA ASN A 82 0.71 -20.54 -9.66
C ASN A 82 1.29 -20.29 -8.26
N VAL A 83 1.89 -19.12 -8.02
CA VAL A 83 2.43 -18.76 -6.70
C VAL A 83 1.31 -18.52 -5.70
N TYR A 84 0.21 -17.89 -6.10
CA TYR A 84 -0.94 -17.64 -5.25
C TYR A 84 -1.58 -18.95 -4.78
N ARG A 85 -1.79 -19.90 -5.70
CA ARG A 85 -2.34 -21.24 -5.39
C ARG A 85 -1.40 -22.07 -4.53
N SER A 86 -0.09 -22.00 -4.74
CA SER A 86 0.86 -22.77 -3.92
C SER A 86 0.93 -22.29 -2.47
N GLN A 87 0.51 -21.05 -2.19
CA GLN A 87 0.41 -20.48 -0.84
C GLN A 87 -0.97 -20.65 -0.21
N ALA A 88 -1.95 -21.24 -0.91
CA ALA A 88 -3.33 -21.30 -0.45
C ALA A 88 -3.49 -21.99 0.92
N ASP A 89 -2.68 -23.00 1.21
CA ASP A 89 -2.67 -23.72 2.50
C ASP A 89 -2.22 -22.83 3.68
N GLN A 90 -1.45 -21.78 3.39
CA GLN A 90 -0.99 -20.80 4.39
C GLN A 90 -1.96 -19.63 4.54
N GLY A 91 -3.08 -19.64 3.80
CA GLY A 91 -4.09 -18.60 3.76
C GLY A 91 -3.99 -17.73 2.50
N LYS A 92 -5.16 -17.32 2.01
CA LYS A 92 -5.33 -16.55 0.79
C LYS A 92 -5.29 -15.06 1.10
N TRP A 93 -4.45 -14.34 0.37
CA TRP A 93 -4.32 -12.90 0.50
C TRP A 93 -5.14 -12.18 -0.57
N ASN A 94 -5.81 -11.11 -0.16
CA ASN A 94 -6.53 -10.21 -1.04
C ASN A 94 -6.15 -8.78 -0.72
N TYR A 95 -6.35 -7.90 -1.68
CA TYR A 95 -6.12 -6.49 -1.49
C TYR A 95 -7.26 -5.66 -2.08
N LYS A 96 -7.37 -4.42 -1.60
CA LYS A 96 -8.22 -3.41 -2.19
C LYS A 96 -7.54 -2.07 -2.08
N ALA A 97 -7.33 -1.41 -3.22
CA ALA A 97 -6.81 -0.06 -3.28
C ALA A 97 -7.93 0.88 -3.71
N GLN A 98 -8.36 1.79 -2.83
CA GLN A 98 -9.46 2.72 -3.11
C GLN A 98 -9.22 4.06 -2.46
N GLY A 99 -9.22 5.14 -3.25
CA GLY A 99 -8.85 6.46 -2.76
C GLY A 99 -7.48 6.40 -2.09
N SER A 100 -7.36 6.99 -0.89
CA SER A 100 -6.11 7.02 -0.09
C SER A 100 -5.97 5.85 0.87
N LYS A 101 -6.59 4.71 0.55
CA LYS A 101 -6.58 3.53 1.40
C LYS A 101 -6.08 2.32 0.62
N LEU A 102 -5.22 1.55 1.28
CA LEU A 102 -4.82 0.22 0.84
C LEU A 102 -5.25 -0.76 1.94
N THR A 103 -6.13 -1.68 1.60
CA THR A 103 -6.54 -2.76 2.49
C THR A 103 -5.90 -4.04 2.02
N LEU A 104 -5.31 -4.79 2.96
CA LEU A 104 -4.89 -6.17 2.80
C LEU A 104 -5.76 -7.04 3.69
N SER A 105 -6.19 -8.18 3.19
CA SER A 105 -6.86 -9.19 4.00
C SER A 105 -6.25 -10.56 3.77
N LYS A 106 -6.18 -11.36 4.83
CA LYS A 106 -5.78 -12.75 4.79
C LYS A 106 -6.95 -13.60 5.26
N ASN A 107 -7.44 -14.50 4.40
CA ASN A 107 -8.40 -15.53 4.77
C ASN A 107 -7.65 -16.84 5.00
N GLN A 108 -7.71 -17.36 6.22
CA GLN A 108 -7.12 -18.64 6.59
C GLN A 108 -8.13 -19.40 7.44
N ASP A 109 -8.48 -20.63 7.03
CA ASP A 109 -9.42 -21.51 7.74
C ASP A 109 -10.78 -20.84 8.05
N GLY A 110 -11.29 -20.05 7.10
CA GLY A 110 -12.56 -19.31 7.25
C GLY A 110 -12.46 -18.09 8.17
N LYS A 111 -11.28 -17.78 8.71
CA LYS A 111 -11.02 -16.61 9.53
C LYS A 111 -10.34 -15.53 8.71
N VAL A 112 -10.87 -14.32 8.77
CA VAL A 112 -10.33 -13.16 8.04
C VAL A 112 -9.57 -12.25 9.00
N SER A 113 -8.31 -11.97 8.66
CA SER A 113 -7.52 -10.89 9.23
C SER A 113 -7.38 -9.77 8.21
N MET A 114 -7.40 -8.51 8.64
CA MET A 114 -7.39 -7.33 7.78
C MET A 114 -6.45 -6.25 8.32
N TRP A 115 -5.75 -5.59 7.40
CA TRP A 115 -4.92 -4.42 7.64
C TRP A 115 -5.29 -3.34 6.63
N GLN A 116 -5.86 -2.23 7.10
CA GLN A 116 -6.18 -1.06 6.28
C GLN A 116 -5.17 0.04 6.57
N TYR A 117 -4.29 0.30 5.61
CA TYR A 117 -3.38 1.43 5.62
C TYR A 117 -4.16 2.69 5.24
N ASN A 118 -4.14 3.68 6.13
CA ASN A 118 -4.87 4.93 6.01
C ASN A 118 -3.97 6.05 5.50
N ASN A 119 -4.57 7.04 4.83
CA ASN A 119 -3.88 8.22 4.29
C ASN A 119 -2.62 7.84 3.49
N VAL A 120 -2.75 6.84 2.62
CA VAL A 120 -1.68 6.37 1.76
C VAL A 120 -1.40 7.45 0.72
N LEU A 121 -0.15 7.90 0.69
CA LEU A 121 0.37 8.88 -0.27
C LEU A 121 1.38 8.19 -1.19
N VAL A 122 1.19 8.35 -2.49
CA VAL A 122 2.10 7.84 -3.51
C VAL A 122 3.13 8.90 -3.90
N PHE A 123 4.42 8.54 -3.81
CA PHE A 123 5.57 9.34 -4.19
C PHE A 123 6.44 8.56 -5.20
N GLY A 124 6.05 8.58 -6.47
CA GLY A 124 6.71 7.80 -7.51
C GLY A 124 6.72 6.30 -7.19
N LYS A 125 7.89 5.72 -6.96
CA LYS A 125 8.02 4.29 -6.60
C LYS A 125 7.72 3.98 -5.13
N LYS A 126 7.41 4.97 -4.29
CA LYS A 126 7.16 4.75 -2.85
C LYS A 126 5.71 5.04 -2.52
N MET A 127 5.14 4.28 -1.59
CA MET A 127 3.89 4.63 -0.93
C MET A 127 4.14 4.77 0.56
N HIS A 128 3.52 5.77 1.18
CA HIS A 128 3.66 6.04 2.59
C HIS A 128 2.27 6.07 3.23
N SER A 129 2.08 5.32 4.31
CA SER A 129 0.88 5.39 5.15
C SER A 129 1.24 5.95 6.51
N SER A 130 0.42 6.87 7.04
CA SER A 130 0.65 7.48 8.36
C SER A 130 0.10 6.67 9.52
N SER A 131 -0.79 5.71 9.26
CA SER A 131 -1.40 4.84 10.27
C SER A 131 -2.05 3.64 9.59
N PHE A 132 -2.26 2.56 10.31
CA PHE A 132 -3.07 1.45 9.82
C PHE A 132 -4.07 0.98 10.88
N THR A 133 -5.25 0.60 10.42
CA THR A 133 -6.26 -0.08 11.22
C THR A 133 -6.09 -1.58 11.00
N TYR A 134 -6.11 -2.38 12.05
CA TYR A 134 -6.05 -3.82 11.95
C TYR A 134 -7.24 -4.49 12.63
N GLN A 135 -7.62 -5.64 12.10
CA GLN A 135 -8.53 -6.59 12.71
C GLN A 135 -7.94 -7.98 12.47
N ILE A 136 -7.37 -8.60 13.49
CA ILE A 136 -6.70 -9.89 13.35
C ILE A 136 -7.58 -10.94 14.00
N ALA A 137 -7.84 -12.02 13.25
CA ALA A 137 -8.62 -13.14 13.75
C ALA A 137 -8.00 -13.69 15.04
N ASN A 138 -8.80 -13.77 16.10
CA ASN A 138 -8.40 -14.21 17.45
C ASN A 138 -7.39 -13.30 18.20
N ALA A 139 -6.98 -12.16 17.64
CA ALA A 139 -6.06 -11.22 18.30
C ALA A 139 -6.61 -9.79 18.46
N GLY A 140 -7.85 -9.54 18.02
CA GLY A 140 -8.58 -8.29 18.26
C GLY A 140 -8.40 -7.25 17.14
N GLN A 141 -8.83 -6.03 17.42
CA GLN A 141 -8.83 -4.92 16.47
C GLN A 141 -8.28 -3.64 17.09
N GLY A 142 -7.72 -2.75 16.27
CA GLY A 142 -7.14 -1.50 16.76
C GLY A 142 -6.63 -0.60 15.64
N VAL A 143 -6.07 0.54 16.05
CA VAL A 143 -5.40 1.48 15.16
C VAL A 143 -3.98 1.65 15.65
N ASP A 144 -3.01 1.43 14.77
CA ASP A 144 -1.61 1.74 15.00
C ASP A 144 -1.29 3.05 14.25
N HIS A 145 -0.74 4.02 14.97
CA HIS A 145 -0.34 5.33 14.45
C HIS A 145 1.09 5.33 13.91
N LYS A 146 1.71 4.16 13.73
CA LYS A 146 3.02 4.02 13.09
C LYS A 146 2.94 4.26 11.60
N SER A 147 3.93 5.01 11.12
CA SER A 147 4.20 5.18 9.70
C SER A 147 4.64 3.85 9.07
N THR A 148 4.12 3.55 7.90
CA THR A 148 4.50 2.39 7.08
C THR A 148 4.96 2.86 5.71
N ASN A 149 6.10 2.34 5.25
CA ASN A 149 6.61 2.60 3.92
C ASN A 149 6.56 1.35 3.04
N PHE A 150 6.10 1.54 1.81
CA PHE A 150 6.10 0.55 0.74
C PHE A 150 7.03 1.06 -0.36
N THR A 151 8.05 0.29 -0.73
CA THR A 151 8.94 0.65 -1.84
C THR A 151 8.74 -0.32 -2.99
N ARG A 152 8.35 0.19 -4.15
CA ARG A 152 8.19 -0.59 -5.37
C ARG A 152 9.54 -1.13 -5.81
N VAL A 153 9.60 -2.44 -5.98
CA VAL A 153 10.79 -3.17 -6.43
C VAL A 153 10.71 -3.48 -7.93
N LYS A 154 9.50 -3.62 -8.48
CA LYS A 154 9.23 -3.79 -9.92
C LYS A 154 7.87 -3.20 -10.30
#